data_AF-I4F0F9-F1
#
_entry.id   AF-I4F0F9-F1
#
_cell.length_a   1.000
_cell.length_b   1.000
_cell.length_c   1.000
_cell.angle_alpha   90.00
_cell.angle_beta   90.00
_cell.angle_gamma   90.00
#
_symmetry.space_group_name_H-M   'P 1'
#
loop_
_entity.id
_entity.type
_entity.pdbx_description
1 polymer ?
#
loop_
_entity_poly.entity_id
_entity_poly.type
_entity_poly.pdbx_seq_one_letter_code
_entity_poly.pdbx_strand_id
1 'polypeptide(L)' 'MPKPLPEKFRADVVTVARQGDQSIAQVAGSFGVSESCLGRWLKIADREDSVSGPTSPSTIPRTARPS' A
#
# COMPACT_ATOMS: atom_id res chain seq x y z
N MET A 1 7.64 -3.38 23.44
CA MET A 1 6.79 -3.24 22.24
C MET A 1 7.62 -3.66 21.05
N PRO A 2 7.20 -4.67 20.26
CA PRO A 2 7.96 -5.06 19.08
C PRO A 2 7.99 -3.84 18.16
N LYS A 3 9.20 -3.38 17.84
CA LYS A 3 9.37 -2.23 16.93
C LYS A 3 8.73 -2.63 15.61
N PRO A 4 7.62 -2.00 15.21
CA PRO A 4 7.00 -2.33 13.94
C PRO A 4 8.04 -2.08 12.86
N LEU A 5 8.19 -3.04 11.95
CA LEU A 5 9.02 -2.87 10.76
C LEU A 5 8.65 -1.52 10.12
N PRO A 6 9.62 -0.61 9.90
CA PRO A 6 9.33 0.75 9.49
C PRO A 6 8.55 0.74 8.18
N GLU A 7 7.49 1.55 8.09
CA GLU A 7 6.65 1.65 6.88
C GLU A 7 7.47 1.94 5.63
N LYS A 8 8.52 2.76 5.76
CA LYS A 8 9.42 3.11 4.66
C LYS A 8 10.06 1.87 4.03
N PHE A 9 10.38 0.83 4.82
CA PHE A 9 10.91 -0.43 4.30
C PHE A 9 9.86 -1.19 3.50
N ARG A 10 8.63 -1.26 4.00
CA ARG A 10 7.53 -1.92 3.29
C ARG A 10 7.24 -1.24 1.95
N ALA A 11 7.23 0.10 1.95
CA ALA A 11 7.04 0.90 0.75
C ALA A 11 8.15 0.66 -0.27
N ASP A 12 9.42 0.63 0.15
CA ASP A 12 10.57 0.39 -0.74
C ASP A 12 10.47 -0.99 -1.42
N VAL A 13 10.19 -2.04 -0.63
CA VAL A 13 10.03 -3.41 -1.16
C VAL A 13 8.82 -3.51 -2.10
N VAL A 14 7.69 -2.85 -1.77
CA VAL A 14 6.50 -2.80 -2.63
C VAL A 14 6.79 -2.04 -3.93
N THR A 15 7.53 -0.94 -3.88
CA THR A 15 7.92 -0.16 -5.06
C THR A 15 8.81 -0.98 -5.98
N VAL A 16 9.82 -1.68 -5.45
CA VAL A 16 10.69 -2.58 -6.24
C VAL A 16 9.88 -3.74 -6.83
N ALA A 17 8.98 -4.34 -6.06
CA ALA A 17 8.10 -5.40 -6.56
C ALA A 17 7.11 -4.89 -7.64
N ARG A 18 6.61 -3.65 -7.54
CA ARG A 18 5.73 -3.03 -8.56
C ARG A 18 6.48 -2.57 -9.80
N GLN A 19 7.77 -2.23 -9.71
CA GLN A 19 8.59 -1.90 -10.89
C GLN A 19 8.68 -3.07 -11.87
N GLY A 20 8.58 -4.31 -11.37
CA GLY A 20 8.53 -5.51 -12.22
C GLY A 20 9.88 -5.97 -12.76
N ASP A 21 10.99 -5.36 -12.32
CA ASP A 21 12.35 -5.76 -12.67
C ASP A 21 12.70 -7.18 -12.17
N GLN A 22 12.07 -7.64 -11.09
CA GLN A 22 12.30 -8.95 -10.48
C GLN A 22 10.99 -9.59 -10.03
N SER A 23 10.95 -10.93 -10.06
CA SER A 23 9.82 -11.70 -9.51
C SER A 23 9.67 -11.50 -8.01
N ILE A 24 8.43 -11.57 -7.49
CA ILE A 24 8.08 -11.42 -6.07
C ILE A 24 8.97 -12.30 -5.16
N ALA A 25 9.25 -13.55 -5.57
CA ALA A 25 10.14 -14.46 -4.84
C ALA A 25 11.58 -13.95 -4.72
N GLN A 26 12.11 -13.34 -5.79
CA GLN A 26 13.48 -12.85 -5.85
C GLN A 26 13.64 -11.55 -5.05
N VAL A 27 12.65 -10.65 -5.14
CA VAL A 27 12.56 -9.47 -4.28
C VAL A 27 12.47 -9.90 -2.81
N ALA A 28 11.53 -10.80 -2.48
CA ALA A 28 11.35 -11.27 -1.12
C ALA A 28 12.62 -11.89 -0.52
N GLY A 29 13.31 -12.75 -1.29
CA GLY A 29 14.59 -13.34 -0.88
C GLY A 29 15.71 -12.31 -0.69
N SER A 30 15.80 -11.31 -1.58
CA SER A 30 16.85 -10.27 -1.53
C SER A 30 16.69 -9.34 -0.32
N PHE A 31 15.45 -9.05 0.07
CA PHE A 31 15.13 -8.18 1.22
C PHE A 31 14.94 -8.96 2.53
N GLY A 32 15.00 -10.30 2.50
CA GLY A 32 14.81 -11.15 3.68
C GLY A 32 13.38 -11.18 4.21
N VAL A 33 12.38 -11.02 3.34
CA VAL A 33 10.95 -11.09 3.68
C VAL A 33 10.34 -12.36 3.10
N SER A 34 9.23 -12.84 3.68
CA SER A 34 8.50 -13.97 3.10
C SER A 34 7.62 -13.52 1.93
N GLU A 35 7.49 -14.34 0.88
CA GLU A 35 6.57 -14.07 -0.25
C GLU A 35 5.15 -13.75 0.23
N SER A 36 4.65 -14.45 1.24
CA SER A 36 3.35 -14.19 1.86
C SER A 36 3.24 -12.80 2.49
N CYS A 37 4.33 -12.27 3.07
CA CYS A 37 4.38 -10.91 3.60
C CYS A 37 4.34 -9.89 2.46
N LEU A 38 5.15 -10.08 1.42
CA LEU A 38 5.21 -9.19 0.27
C LEU A 38 3.87 -9.16 -0.50
N GLY A 39 3.26 -10.32 -0.72
CA GLY A 39 1.94 -10.43 -1.34
C GLY A 39 0.83 -9.74 -0.55
N ARG A 40 0.90 -9.73 0.79
CA ARG A 40 -0.04 -8.98 1.63
C ARG A 40 0.19 -7.48 1.52
N TRP A 41 1.44 -7.02 1.48
CA TRP A 41 1.77 -5.59 1.31
C TRP A 41 1.35 -5.07 -0.06
N LEU A 42 1.55 -5.83 -1.13
CA LEU A 42 1.07 -5.48 -2.47
C LEU A 42 -0.45 -5.29 -2.51
N LYS A 43 -1.22 -6.19 -1.87
CA LYS A 43 -2.69 -6.05 -1.75
C LYS A 43 -3.12 -4.82 -0.94
N ILE A 44 -2.38 -4.48 0.12
CA ILE A 44 -2.68 -3.29 0.93
C ILE A 44 -2.34 -2.02 0.14
N ALA A 45 -1.18 -1.99 -0.51
CA ALA A 45 -0.74 -0.87 -1.34
C ALA A 45 -1.69 -0.62 -2.52
N ASP A 46 -2.19 -1.68 -3.17
CA ASP A 46 -3.18 -1.57 -4.24
C ASP A 46 -4.51 -0.95 -3.77
N ARG A 47 -4.94 -1.32 -2.56
CA ARG A 47 -6.11 -0.73 -1.89
C ARG A 47 -5.87 0.72 -1.43
N GLU A 48 -4.65 1.05 -1.02
CA GLU A 48 -4.30 2.40 -0.59
C GLU A 48 -4.11 3.35 -1.79
N ASP A 49 -3.56 2.85 -2.89
CA ASP A 49 -3.41 3.57 -4.16
C ASP A 49 -4.78 3.89 -4.78
N SER A 50 -5.75 2.97 -4.66
CA SER A 50 -7.14 3.20 -5.09
C SER A 50 -7.95 4.11 -4.15
N VAL A 51 -7.52 4.31 -2.89
CA VAL A 51 -8.13 5.27 -1.95
C VAL A 51 -7.39 6.62 -1.92
N SER A 52 -6.14 6.67 -2.41
CA SER A 52 -5.27 7.86 -2.45
C SER A 52 -5.14 8.48 -3.85
N GLY A 53 -6.12 8.27 -4.73
CA GLY A 53 -6.39 9.28 -5.77
C GLY A 53 -6.58 10.65 -5.09
N PRO A 54 -6.21 11.78 -5.72
CA PRO A 54 -6.35 13.12 -5.13
C PRO A 54 -7.84 13.51 -5.08
N THR A 55 -8.60 12.84 -4.22
CA THR A 55 -9.91 13.29 -3.79
C THR A 55 -9.74 13.82 -2.38
N SER A 56 -9.57 15.14 -2.35
CA SER A 56 -9.94 16.04 -1.27
C SER A 56 -10.75 15.38 -0.14
N PRO A 57 -10.31 15.45 1.12
CA PRO A 57 -11.25 15.36 2.22
C PRO A 57 -12.15 16.61 2.16
N SER A 58 -13.46 16.43 2.31
CA SER A 58 -14.49 17.47 2.37
C SER A 58 -15.04 17.89 0.99
N THR A 59 -16.25 17.46 0.63
CA THR A 59 -17.44 18.15 1.14
C THR A 59 -18.66 17.27 0.91
N ILE A 60 -19.29 16.83 2.00
CA ILE A 60 -20.71 16.49 2.03
C ILE A 60 -21.48 17.83 2.07
N PRO A 61 -22.24 18.25 1.06
CA PRO A 61 -23.29 19.23 1.30
C PRO A 61 -24.48 18.51 1.94
N ARG A 62 -24.43 18.37 3.27
CA ARG A 62 -25.64 18.14 4.06
C ARG A 62 -26.40 19.46 4.14
N THR A 63 -27.29 19.71 3.18
CA THR A 63 -28.34 20.77 3.18
C THR A 63 -29.04 20.71 1.83
N ALA A 64 -30.36 20.66 1.66
CA ALA A 64 -31.52 20.64 2.54
C ALA A 64 -32.71 20.08 1.74
N ARG A 65 -33.71 19.60 2.48
CA ARG A 65 -35.05 19.17 2.05
C ARG A 65 -35.81 20.28 1.29
N PRO A 66 -36.46 19.99 0.14
CA PRO A 66 -37.56 20.81 -0.36
C PRO A 66 -38.93 20.20 -0.01
N SER A 67 -39.90 21.11 0.11
CA SER A 67 -41.28 21.00 0.63
C SER A 67 -42.22 20.07 -0.11
#